data_AF-A0A2T4D9U0-F1
#
_entry.id   AF-A0A2T4D9U0-F1
#
_cell.length_a   1.000
_cell.length_b   1.000
_cell.length_c   1.000
_cell.angle_alpha   90.00
_cell.angle_beta   90.00
_cell.angle_gamma   90.00
#
_symmetry.space_group_name_H-M   'P 1'
#
loop_
_entity.id
_entity.type
_entity.pdbx_description
1 polymer ?
#
loop_
_entity_poly.entity_id
_entity_poly.type
_entity_poly.pdbx_seq_one_letter_code
_entity_poly.pdbx_strand_id
1 'polypeptide(L)'
;VLNTSWGGNSEWATESLLSTFHNETFGGEYFFTLLDNAIASPKEHLLLLELQYLCLSFGFVGKMRIEERGYEKLEGFRERAYKAIRSQRGEPARELSPGWRSQVVAANQLRAEFPLWVICSVVAAVLLGCYMYLNYQINSYSDQVSRQLNNLIVWQQDTPQPATAKVKQDAIRLQQLLQTEIRRELLDVIELPDRV
;
A
#
# COMPACT_ATOMS: atom_id res chain seq x y z
N VAL A 1 -8.58 -39.47 3.59
CA VAL A 1 -9.80 -39.91 4.33
C VAL A 1 -9.73 -41.39 4.64
N LEU A 2 -9.85 -42.30 3.68
CA LEU A 2 -9.89 -43.75 3.99
C LEU A 2 -8.60 -44.34 4.60
N ASN A 3 -7.46 -43.64 4.48
CA ASN A 3 -6.19 -44.07 5.09
C ASN A 3 -5.95 -43.49 6.51
N THR A 4 -6.93 -42.78 7.09
CA THR A 4 -6.84 -42.30 8.48
C THR A 4 -7.59 -43.24 9.42
N SER A 5 -7.26 -43.23 10.70
CA SER A 5 -7.86 -44.12 11.72
C SER A 5 -9.39 -44.00 11.85
N TRP A 6 -9.95 -42.84 11.53
CA TRP A 6 -11.39 -42.58 11.55
C TRP A 6 -12.09 -42.80 10.21
N GLY A 7 -11.33 -42.94 9.11
CA GLY A 7 -11.87 -42.99 7.75
C GLY A 7 -12.76 -44.20 7.49
N GLY A 8 -12.42 -45.37 8.07
CA GLY A 8 -13.17 -46.61 7.88
C GLY A 8 -14.57 -46.62 8.50
N ASN A 9 -14.81 -45.80 9.54
CA ASN A 9 -16.10 -45.68 10.22
C ASN A 9 -16.87 -44.41 9.80
N SER A 10 -16.37 -43.68 8.80
CA SER A 10 -16.99 -42.44 8.32
C SER A 10 -17.93 -42.71 7.15
N GLU A 11 -18.89 -41.81 6.92
CA GLU A 11 -19.81 -41.90 5.77
C GLU A 11 -19.06 -41.93 4.43
N TRP A 12 -17.82 -41.42 4.37
CA TRP A 12 -16.95 -41.47 3.19
C TRP A 12 -16.55 -42.90 2.79
N ALA A 13 -16.59 -43.86 3.72
CA ALA A 13 -16.36 -45.27 3.41
C ALA A 13 -17.58 -45.91 2.72
N THR A 14 -18.78 -45.46 3.05
CA THR A 14 -20.04 -45.95 2.48
C THR A 14 -20.38 -45.25 1.17
N GLU A 15 -20.26 -43.93 1.13
CA GLU A 15 -20.51 -43.08 -0.05
C GLU A 15 -19.26 -42.27 -0.40
N SER A 16 -18.30 -42.94 -1.03
CA SER A 16 -17.15 -42.24 -1.60
C SER A 16 -17.60 -41.38 -2.80
N LEU A 17 -16.90 -40.26 -3.04
CA LEU A 17 -17.13 -39.43 -4.24
C LEU A 17 -17.13 -40.24 -5.54
N LEU A 18 -16.27 -41.27 -5.62
CA LEU A 18 -16.23 -42.14 -6.78
C LEU A 18 -17.53 -42.93 -6.96
N SER A 19 -18.07 -43.47 -5.87
CA SER A 19 -19.35 -44.18 -5.87
C SER A 19 -20.51 -43.24 -6.26
N THR A 20 -20.53 -42.03 -5.69
CA THR A 20 -21.60 -41.05 -5.94
C THR A 20 -21.61 -40.55 -7.39
N PHE A 21 -20.45 -40.35 -8.02
CA PHE A 21 -20.36 -39.78 -9.37
C PHE A 21 -20.25 -40.82 -10.49
N HIS A 22 -19.60 -41.95 -10.23
CA HIS A 22 -19.29 -42.94 -11.27
C HIS A 22 -19.88 -44.33 -10.99
N ASN A 23 -20.57 -44.54 -9.86
CA ASN A 23 -21.14 -45.83 -9.46
C ASN A 23 -20.14 -47.01 -9.57
N GLU A 24 -18.85 -46.69 -9.42
CA GLU A 24 -17.72 -47.61 -9.55
C GLU A 24 -16.92 -47.62 -8.25
N THR A 25 -16.48 -48.80 -7.83
CA THR A 25 -15.64 -49.01 -6.64
C THR A 25 -14.16 -49.24 -6.97
N PHE A 26 -13.80 -49.30 -8.26
CA PHE A 26 -12.46 -49.68 -8.75
C PHE A 26 -11.61 -48.52 -9.30
N GLY A 27 -11.77 -47.31 -8.77
CA GLY A 27 -11.05 -46.13 -9.29
C GLY A 27 -9.53 -46.18 -9.14
N GLY A 28 -9.02 -46.99 -8.21
CA GLY A 28 -7.58 -47.19 -8.00
C GLY A 28 -6.89 -47.94 -9.14
N GLU A 29 -7.62 -48.67 -9.98
CA GLU A 29 -7.10 -49.37 -11.15
C GLU A 29 -7.35 -48.59 -12.44
N TYR A 30 -8.58 -48.07 -12.61
CA TYR A 30 -8.96 -47.30 -13.78
C TYR A 30 -8.10 -46.04 -13.97
N PHE A 31 -7.64 -45.43 -12.87
CA PHE A 31 -6.66 -44.35 -12.90
C PHE A 31 -5.42 -44.68 -13.75
N PHE A 32 -4.86 -45.88 -13.59
CA PHE A 32 -3.66 -46.29 -14.32
C PHE A 32 -3.95 -46.63 -15.78
N THR A 33 -5.12 -47.19 -16.08
CA THR A 33 -5.58 -47.39 -17.47
C THR A 33 -5.70 -46.05 -18.20
N LEU A 34 -6.30 -45.05 -17.55
CA LEU A 34 -6.41 -43.71 -18.10
C LEU A 34 -5.04 -43.03 -18.24
N LEU A 35 -4.14 -43.27 -17.30
CA LEU A 35 -2.76 -42.77 -17.34
C LEU A 35 -1.98 -43.36 -18.52
N ASP A 36 -2.03 -44.67 -18.75
CA ASP A 36 -1.36 -45.29 -19.91
C ASP A 36 -1.94 -44.75 -21.23
N ASN A 37 -3.25 -44.53 -21.32
CA ASN A 37 -3.88 -43.89 -22.48
C ASN A 37 -3.41 -42.43 -22.67
N ALA A 38 -3.31 -41.66 -21.59
CA ALA A 38 -2.83 -40.28 -21.63
C ALA A 38 -1.33 -40.20 -22.00
N ILE A 39 -0.52 -41.19 -21.59
CA ILE A 39 0.88 -41.32 -21.99
C ILE A 39 1.01 -41.69 -23.48
N ALA A 40 0.10 -42.52 -24.00
CA ALA A 40 0.09 -42.90 -25.42
C ALA A 40 -0.25 -41.72 -26.35
N SER A 41 -1.17 -40.84 -25.94
CA SER A 41 -1.58 -39.64 -26.67
C SER A 41 -1.38 -38.34 -25.86
N PRO A 42 -0.12 -37.95 -25.55
CA PRO A 42 0.14 -36.83 -24.63
C PRO A 42 -0.22 -35.46 -25.23
N LYS A 43 -0.36 -35.34 -26.56
CA LYS A 43 -0.80 -34.09 -27.21
C LYS A 43 -2.25 -33.78 -26.91
N GLU A 44 -3.10 -34.80 -26.98
CA GLU A 44 -4.55 -34.66 -26.85
C GLU A 44 -4.98 -34.56 -25.38
N HIS A 45 -4.23 -35.21 -24.48
CA HIS A 45 -4.58 -35.32 -23.07
C HIS A 45 -3.57 -34.66 -22.12
N LEU A 46 -2.86 -33.62 -22.58
CA LEU A 46 -1.78 -32.98 -21.81
C LEU A 46 -2.23 -32.53 -20.40
N LEU A 47 -3.36 -31.83 -20.31
CA LEU A 47 -3.87 -31.32 -19.03
C LEU A 47 -4.25 -32.44 -18.05
N LEU A 48 -4.84 -33.52 -18.58
CA LEU A 48 -5.20 -34.69 -17.78
C LEU A 48 -3.95 -35.42 -17.29
N LEU A 49 -2.96 -35.59 -18.16
CA LEU A 49 -1.68 -36.21 -17.83
C LEU A 49 -0.95 -35.44 -16.72
N GLU A 50 -1.00 -34.11 -16.76
CA GLU A 50 -0.43 -33.25 -15.72
C GLU A 50 -1.14 -33.38 -14.38
N LEU A 51 -2.48 -33.38 -14.41
CA LEU A 51 -3.26 -33.59 -13.19
C LEU A 51 -2.93 -34.95 -12.57
N GLN A 52 -2.88 -36.00 -13.38
CA GLN A 52 -2.53 -37.35 -12.92
C GLN A 52 -1.10 -37.41 -12.37
N TYR A 53 -0.14 -36.76 -13.03
CA TYR A 53 1.23 -36.63 -12.52
C TYR A 53 1.29 -35.93 -11.16
N LEU A 54 0.54 -34.84 -10.98
CA LEU A 54 0.45 -34.14 -9.69
C LEU A 54 -0.18 -35.03 -8.62
N CYS A 55 -1.24 -35.77 -8.95
CA CYS A 55 -1.83 -36.75 -8.04
C CYS A 55 -0.81 -37.81 -7.59
N LEU A 56 -0.01 -38.34 -8.51
CA LEU A 56 1.07 -39.29 -8.20
C LEU A 56 2.18 -38.65 -7.33
N SER A 57 2.53 -37.39 -7.58
CA SER A 57 3.51 -36.65 -6.76
C SER A 57 3.00 -36.33 -5.35
N PHE A 58 1.69 -36.13 -5.18
CA PHE A 58 1.06 -35.95 -3.86
C PHE A 58 0.85 -37.25 -3.09
N GLY A 59 1.21 -38.40 -3.66
CA GLY A 59 1.17 -39.69 -2.96
C GLY A 59 -0.06 -40.53 -3.26
N PHE A 60 -0.72 -40.32 -4.40
CA PHE A 60 -1.71 -41.29 -4.89
C PHE A 60 -1.02 -42.61 -5.27
N VAL A 61 -1.40 -43.70 -4.59
CA VAL A 61 -0.84 -45.04 -4.84
C VAL A 61 -1.82 -45.96 -5.59
N GLY A 62 -3.12 -45.87 -5.32
CA GLY A 62 -4.14 -46.70 -5.96
C GLY A 62 -3.88 -48.21 -5.81
N LYS A 63 -4.05 -48.97 -6.90
CA LYS A 63 -3.84 -50.43 -6.92
C LYS A 63 -2.42 -50.87 -6.54
N MET A 64 -1.43 -50.00 -6.72
CA MET A 64 -0.01 -50.29 -6.46
C MET A 64 0.28 -50.57 -4.97
N ARG A 65 -0.66 -50.32 -4.07
CA ARG A 65 -0.50 -50.62 -2.64
C ARG A 65 -0.46 -52.13 -2.33
N ILE A 66 -1.11 -52.94 -3.18
CA ILE A 66 -1.29 -54.39 -2.96
C ILE A 66 -0.41 -55.19 -3.94
N GLU A 67 0.07 -54.54 -5.00
CA GLU A 67 0.82 -55.20 -6.07
C GLU A 67 2.29 -55.45 -5.69
N GLU A 68 2.84 -56.57 -6.14
CA GLU A 68 4.25 -56.90 -5.90
C GLU A 68 5.16 -55.87 -6.59
N ARG A 69 6.12 -55.33 -5.81
CA ARG A 69 6.98 -54.19 -6.21
C ARG A 69 6.19 -52.98 -6.70
N GLY A 70 4.99 -52.75 -6.15
CA GLY A 70 4.10 -51.68 -6.58
C GLY A 70 4.71 -50.28 -6.50
N TYR A 71 5.57 -50.00 -5.52
CA TYR A 71 6.28 -48.72 -5.43
C TYR A 71 7.28 -48.50 -6.58
N GLU A 72 7.99 -49.54 -7.02
CA GLU A 72 8.89 -49.44 -8.17
C GLU A 72 8.10 -49.18 -9.47
N LYS A 73 6.96 -49.89 -9.63
CA LYS A 73 6.04 -49.65 -10.74
C LYS A 73 5.50 -48.23 -10.72
N LEU A 74 5.09 -47.74 -9.55
CA LEU A 74 4.57 -46.38 -9.36
C LEU A 74 5.60 -45.32 -9.79
N GLU A 75 6.87 -45.50 -9.40
CA GLU A 75 7.94 -44.60 -9.82
C GLU A 75 8.17 -44.67 -11.33
N GLY A 76 8.08 -45.88 -11.92
CA GLY A 76 8.10 -46.06 -13.36
C GLY A 76 6.96 -45.33 -14.08
N PHE A 77 5.74 -45.34 -13.53
CA PHE A 77 4.62 -44.56 -14.06
C PHE A 77 4.87 -43.04 -13.95
N ARG A 78 5.39 -42.57 -12.80
CA ARG A 78 5.73 -41.17 -12.59
C ARG A 78 6.77 -40.69 -13.61
N GLU A 79 7.82 -41.47 -13.83
CA GLU A 79 8.88 -41.12 -14.78
C GLU A 79 8.37 -41.11 -16.23
N ARG A 80 7.54 -42.09 -16.62
CA ARG A 80 6.91 -42.10 -17.95
C ARG A 80 6.00 -40.90 -18.17
N ALA A 81 5.15 -40.58 -17.19
CA ALA A 81 4.29 -39.40 -17.23
C ALA A 81 5.11 -38.11 -17.33
N TYR A 82 6.16 -37.97 -16.53
CA TYR A 82 7.06 -36.83 -16.58
C TYR A 82 7.71 -36.65 -17.96
N LYS A 83 8.26 -37.73 -18.54
CA LYS A 83 8.84 -37.69 -19.89
C LYS A 83 7.82 -37.31 -20.96
N ALA A 84 6.60 -37.84 -20.87
CA ALA A 84 5.52 -37.55 -21.81
C ALA A 84 5.03 -36.09 -21.70
N ILE A 85 4.98 -35.50 -20.50
CA ILE A 85 4.69 -34.06 -20.32
C ILE A 85 5.84 -33.22 -20.88
N ARG A 86 7.08 -33.60 -20.58
CA ARG A 86 8.28 -32.89 -21.05
C ARG A 86 8.41 -32.89 -22.56
N SER A 87 8.07 -34.00 -23.23
CA SER A 87 8.14 -34.07 -24.69
C SER A 87 7.18 -33.09 -25.36
N GLN A 88 6.05 -32.75 -24.73
CA GLN A 88 5.09 -31.77 -25.28
C GLN A 88 5.40 -30.33 -24.89
N ARG A 89 5.85 -30.08 -23.66
CA ARG A 89 6.17 -28.72 -23.21
C ARG A 89 7.53 -28.21 -23.68
N GLY A 90 8.38 -29.10 -24.17
CA GLY A 90 9.77 -28.80 -24.53
C GLY A 90 10.70 -28.81 -23.31
N GLU A 91 11.99 -28.60 -23.57
CA GLU A 91 12.99 -28.53 -22.51
C GLU A 91 12.73 -27.29 -21.63
N PRO A 92 12.76 -27.44 -20.29
CA PRO A 92 12.81 -26.27 -19.42
C PRO A 92 14.07 -25.46 -19.79
N ALA A 93 13.98 -24.14 -19.72
CA ALA A 93 15.16 -23.28 -19.86
C ALA A 93 16.26 -23.84 -18.94
N ARG A 94 17.39 -24.24 -19.52
CA ARG A 94 18.56 -24.86 -18.85
C ARG A 94 19.19 -23.94 -17.79
N GLU A 95 18.68 -22.71 -17.67
CA GLU A 95 19.17 -21.70 -16.78
C GLU A 95 18.65 -21.96 -15.36
N LEU A 96 19.55 -22.43 -14.49
CA LEU A 96 19.31 -22.61 -13.05
C LEU A 96 19.01 -21.26 -12.33
N SER A 97 19.20 -20.14 -13.03
CA SER A 97 18.75 -18.81 -12.61
C SER A 97 18.24 -18.01 -13.82
N PRO A 98 16.93 -18.05 -14.11
CA PRO A 98 16.28 -17.13 -15.06
C PRO A 98 16.34 -15.66 -14.58
N GLY A 99 16.78 -15.44 -13.34
CA GLY A 99 16.75 -14.15 -12.64
C GLY A 99 17.82 -13.12 -13.04
N TRP A 100 18.77 -13.44 -13.94
CA TRP A 100 19.66 -12.39 -14.46
C TRP A 100 18.98 -11.54 -15.55
N ARG A 101 17.91 -12.06 -16.16
CA ARG A 101 17.05 -11.37 -17.11
C ARG A 101 15.60 -11.64 -16.76
N SER A 102 15.14 -10.98 -15.70
CA SER A 102 13.75 -10.53 -15.47
C SER A 102 12.71 -11.01 -16.50
N GLN A 103 12.36 -12.29 -16.51
CA GLN A 103 11.08 -12.75 -17.03
C GLN A 103 10.18 -12.90 -15.82
N VAL A 104 9.49 -11.81 -15.55
CA VAL A 104 8.37 -11.78 -14.65
C VAL A 104 7.33 -12.72 -15.26
N VAL A 105 7.24 -13.92 -14.70
CA VAL A 105 6.16 -14.86 -15.01
C VAL A 105 4.86 -14.10 -14.81
N ALA A 106 4.10 -13.97 -15.90
CA ALA A 106 2.75 -13.44 -15.91
C ALA A 106 1.83 -14.42 -15.16
N ALA A 107 1.98 -14.47 -13.84
CA ALA A 107 1.08 -15.14 -12.93
C ALA A 107 0.66 -14.09 -11.90
N ASN A 108 -0.51 -13.50 -12.17
CA ASN A 108 -1.26 -12.68 -11.24
C ASN A 108 -0.62 -11.33 -10.84
N GLN A 109 -0.24 -10.52 -11.83
CA GLN A 109 -0.07 -9.08 -11.64
C GLN A 109 -1.43 -8.38 -11.64
N LEU A 110 -2.22 -8.62 -10.60
CA LEU A 110 -3.19 -7.62 -10.10
C LEU A 110 -2.50 -6.66 -9.12
N ARG A 111 -1.18 -6.57 -9.17
CA ARG A 111 -0.44 -5.51 -8.51
C ARG A 111 -0.47 -4.32 -9.45
N ALA A 112 -1.56 -3.58 -9.37
CA ALA A 112 -1.70 -2.31 -10.05
C ALA A 112 -0.45 -1.48 -9.76
N GLU A 113 0.38 -1.30 -10.79
CA GLU A 113 1.52 -0.40 -10.79
C GLU A 113 1.01 1.04 -10.81
N PHE A 114 0.18 1.43 -9.83
CA PHE A 114 -0.04 2.83 -9.58
C PHE A 114 1.25 3.34 -8.93
N PRO A 115 2.03 4.16 -9.63
CA PRO A 115 3.28 4.63 -9.09
C PRO A 115 2.92 5.46 -7.85
N LEU A 116 3.52 5.11 -6.70
CA LEU A 116 3.22 5.73 -5.41
C LEU A 116 3.32 7.26 -5.46
N TRP A 117 4.13 7.80 -6.38
CA TRP A 117 4.24 9.24 -6.64
C TRP A 117 2.92 9.92 -7.03
N VAL A 118 1.99 9.22 -7.68
CA VAL A 118 0.72 9.76 -8.21
C VAL A 118 -0.27 9.80 -7.06
N ILE A 119 -0.30 8.74 -6.24
CA ILE A 119 -1.10 8.73 -5.01
C ILE A 119 -0.62 9.85 -4.09
N CYS A 120 0.70 9.98 -3.86
CA CYS A 120 1.26 11.08 -3.08
C CYS A 120 0.91 12.45 -3.67
N SER A 121 0.97 12.62 -5.00
CA SER A 121 0.64 13.88 -5.66
C SER A 121 -0.83 14.24 -5.53
N VAL A 122 -1.73 13.26 -5.71
CA VAL A 122 -3.18 13.46 -5.58
C VAL A 122 -3.54 13.78 -4.12
N VAL A 123 -2.99 13.05 -3.15
CA VAL A 123 -3.21 13.32 -1.72
C VAL A 123 -2.69 14.71 -1.35
N ALA A 124 -1.50 15.10 -1.81
CA ALA A 124 -0.95 16.43 -1.59
C ALA A 124 -1.83 17.53 -2.20
N ALA A 125 -2.33 17.32 -3.43
CA ALA A 125 -3.23 18.28 -4.09
C ALA A 125 -4.55 18.45 -3.32
N VAL A 126 -5.15 17.36 -2.85
CA VAL A 126 -6.38 17.39 -2.03
C VAL A 126 -6.14 18.12 -0.70
N LEU A 127 -5.04 17.81 -0.02
CA LEU A 127 -4.67 18.49 1.23
C LEU A 127 -4.45 19.99 1.03
N LEU A 128 -3.77 20.39 -0.04
CA LEU A 128 -3.51 21.79 -0.37
C LEU A 128 -4.81 22.53 -0.71
N GLY A 129 -5.71 21.91 -1.49
CA GLY A 129 -7.03 22.47 -1.75
C GLY A 129 -7.87 22.66 -0.49
N CYS A 130 -7.86 21.66 0.41
CA CYS A 130 -8.55 21.75 1.70
C CYS A 130 -7.95 22.87 2.58
N TYR A 131 -6.62 22.98 2.63
CA TYR A 131 -5.92 24.03 3.35
C TYR A 131 -6.27 25.42 2.84
N MET A 132 -6.24 25.64 1.52
CA MET A 132 -6.62 26.92 0.91
C MET A 132 -8.07 27.29 1.22
N TYR A 133 -8.98 26.32 1.14
CA TYR A 133 -10.39 26.54 1.44
C TYR A 133 -10.60 26.95 2.91
N LEU A 134 -9.99 26.23 3.86
CA LEU A 134 -10.05 26.55 5.28
C LEU A 134 -9.43 27.92 5.56
N ASN A 135 -8.29 28.23 4.94
CA ASN A 135 -7.63 29.52 5.09
C ASN A 135 -8.51 30.67 4.57
N TYR A 136 -9.14 30.50 3.40
CA TYR A 136 -10.07 31.47 2.84
C TYR A 136 -11.29 31.70 3.74
N GLN A 137 -11.87 30.62 4.27
CA GLN A 137 -12.97 30.70 5.23
C GLN A 137 -12.54 31.51 6.47
N ILE A 138 -11.43 31.13 7.11
CA ILE A 138 -10.90 31.83 8.29
C ILE A 138 -10.65 33.30 7.99
N ASN A 139 -9.99 33.61 6.87
CA ASN A 139 -9.70 35.00 6.50
C ASN A 139 -10.99 35.80 6.25
N SER A 140 -12.00 35.19 5.63
CA SER A 140 -13.29 35.87 5.41
C SER A 140 -14.03 36.15 6.72
N TYR A 141 -13.93 35.26 7.72
CA TYR A 141 -14.44 35.51 9.08
C TYR A 141 -13.65 36.63 9.77
N SER A 142 -12.31 36.62 9.66
CA SER A 142 -11.45 37.68 10.21
C SER A 142 -11.74 39.05 9.58
N ASP A 143 -11.95 39.11 8.27
CA ASP A 143 -12.29 40.33 7.55
C ASP A 143 -13.65 40.90 7.97
N GLN A 144 -14.64 40.04 8.21
CA GLN A 144 -15.95 40.48 8.71
C GLN A 144 -15.86 41.06 10.12
N VAL A 145 -15.13 40.41 11.02
CA VAL A 145 -14.91 40.91 12.38
C VAL A 145 -14.08 42.19 12.37
N SER A 146 -13.05 42.28 11.53
CA SER A 146 -12.24 43.49 11.38
C SER A 146 -13.06 44.66 10.85
N ARG A 147 -13.95 44.43 9.86
CA ARG A 147 -14.89 45.46 9.38
C ARG A 147 -15.89 45.88 10.46
N GLN A 148 -16.38 44.95 11.28
CA GLN A 148 -17.26 45.28 12.41
C GLN A 148 -16.53 46.11 13.47
N LEU A 149 -15.27 45.77 13.81
CA LEU A 149 -14.44 46.59 14.69
C LEU A 149 -14.19 47.98 14.10
N ASN A 150 -13.86 48.08 12.81
CA ASN A 150 -13.56 49.35 12.16
C ASN A 150 -14.81 50.25 12.05
N ASN A 151 -16.00 49.67 11.95
CA ASN A 151 -17.25 50.43 11.99
C ASN A 151 -17.64 50.89 13.41
N LEU A 152 -17.22 50.18 14.45
CA LEU A 152 -17.48 50.53 15.86
C LEU A 152 -16.42 51.48 16.42
N ILE A 153 -15.21 51.42 15.91
CA ILE A 153 -14.07 52.25 16.31
C ILE A 153 -13.89 53.31 15.22
N VAL A 154 -14.50 54.48 15.41
CA VAL A 154 -14.03 55.69 14.73
C VAL A 154 -12.60 55.90 15.18
N TRP A 155 -11.64 55.54 14.34
CA TRP A 155 -10.27 56.01 14.49
C TRP A 155 -10.32 57.52 14.34
N GLN A 156 -10.48 58.21 15.46
CA GLN A 156 -10.26 59.64 15.53
C GLN A 156 -8.80 59.83 15.15
N GLN A 157 -8.57 60.21 13.89
CA GLN A 157 -7.31 60.85 13.55
C GLN A 157 -7.29 62.10 14.41
N ASP A 158 -6.55 62.06 15.51
CA ASP A 158 -6.03 63.27 16.11
C ASP A 158 -5.15 63.89 15.03
N THR A 159 -5.77 64.69 14.15
CA THR A 159 -5.07 65.70 13.38
C THR A 159 -4.14 66.39 14.36
N PRO A 160 -2.81 66.39 14.14
CA PRO A 160 -1.89 67.03 15.07
C PRO A 160 -2.29 68.50 15.19
N GLN A 161 -2.99 68.81 16.28
CA GLN A 161 -3.22 70.17 16.70
C GLN A 161 -1.82 70.77 16.92
N PRO A 162 -1.52 71.99 16.44
CA PRO A 162 -0.17 72.56 16.50
C PRO A 162 0.25 72.85 17.95
N ALA A 163 0.57 71.80 18.71
CA ALA A 163 1.07 71.81 20.08
C ALA A 163 2.61 71.97 20.12
N THR A 164 3.27 71.92 18.96
CA THR A 164 4.73 72.10 18.85
C THR A 164 5.18 73.52 19.24
N ALA A 165 4.31 74.53 19.14
CA ALA A 165 4.65 75.89 19.55
C ALA A 165 4.67 76.07 21.07
N LYS A 166 3.73 75.44 21.81
CA LYS A 166 3.67 75.55 23.28
C LYS A 166 4.79 74.75 23.96
N VAL A 167 5.01 73.51 23.52
CA VAL A 167 6.08 72.65 24.07
C VAL A 167 7.47 73.29 23.92
N LYS A 168 7.73 73.95 22.78
CA LYS A 168 8.99 74.67 22.55
C LYS A 168 9.13 75.91 23.45
N GLN A 169 8.04 76.63 23.73
CA GLN A 169 8.07 77.80 24.62
C GLN A 169 8.30 77.40 26.08
N ASP A 170 7.69 76.30 26.52
CA ASP A 170 7.84 75.79 27.87
C ASP A 170 9.26 75.24 28.12
N ALA A 171 9.87 74.58 27.13
CA ALA A 171 11.27 74.15 27.19
C ALA A 171 12.24 75.33 27.35
N ILE A 172 12.03 76.42 26.60
CA ILE A 172 12.85 77.64 26.70
C ILE A 172 12.69 78.29 28.09
N ARG A 173 11.47 78.31 28.64
CA ARG A 173 11.20 78.88 29.97
C ARG A 173 11.83 78.04 31.09
N LEU A 174 11.83 76.72 30.95
CA LEU A 174 12.49 75.80 31.88
C LEU A 174 14.02 75.93 31.82
N GLN A 175 14.61 76.07 30.63
CA GLN A 175 16.04 76.35 30.49
C GLN A 175 16.44 77.68 31.17
N GLN A 176 15.62 78.72 31.07
CA GLN A 176 15.88 79.99 31.75
C GLN A 176 15.82 79.87 33.29
N LEU A 177 14.86 79.11 33.82
CA LEU A 177 14.74 78.92 35.27
C LEU A 177 15.87 78.06 35.85
N LEU A 178 16.36 77.09 35.07
CA LEU A 178 17.38 76.13 35.50
C LEU A 178 18.82 76.58 35.14
N GLN A 179 19.01 77.74 34.51
CA GLN A 179 20.34 78.29 34.20
C GLN A 179 21.24 78.44 35.43
N THR A 180 20.66 78.70 36.60
CA THR A 180 21.40 78.85 37.86
C THR A 180 21.96 77.51 38.39
N GLU A 181 21.31 76.40 38.04
CA GLU A 181 21.67 75.04 38.46
C GLU A 181 22.57 74.33 37.44
N ILE A 182 22.40 74.61 36.15
CA ILE A 182 23.32 74.19 35.07
C ILE A 182 24.71 74.80 35.27
N ARG A 183 24.78 76.09 35.68
CA ARG A 183 26.06 76.76 35.96
C ARG A 183 26.79 76.20 37.18
N ARG A 184 26.09 75.48 38.06
CA ARG A 184 26.65 74.77 39.21
C ARG A 184 27.02 73.32 38.89
N GLU A 185 26.99 72.92 37.61
CA GLU A 185 27.42 71.61 37.11
C GLU A 185 26.68 70.40 37.72
N LEU A 186 25.46 70.62 38.24
CA LEU A 186 24.69 69.59 38.94
C LEU A 186 23.64 68.88 38.08
N LEU A 187 23.30 69.40 36.89
CA LEU A 187 22.34 68.78 35.97
C LEU A 187 22.66 69.11 34.50
N ASP A 188 22.45 68.13 33.63
CA ASP A 188 22.47 68.28 32.17
C ASP A 188 21.08 67.95 31.60
N VAL A 189 20.58 68.79 30.69
CA VAL A 189 19.21 68.69 30.14
C VAL A 189 19.31 68.19 28.71
N ILE A 190 18.99 66.91 28.49
CA ILE A 190 19.01 66.29 27.17
C ILE A 190 17.57 66.23 26.64
N GLU A 191 17.29 66.97 25.58
CA GLU A 191 16.03 66.85 24.83
C GLU A 191 16.05 65.57 23.98
N LEU A 192 15.33 64.53 24.41
CA LEU A 192 15.09 63.36 23.57
C LEU A 192 13.85 63.61 22.68
N PRO A 193 13.97 63.54 21.35
CA PRO A 193 12.81 63.56 20.47
C PRO A 193 12.03 62.25 20.67
N ASP A 194 10.74 62.41 20.96
CA ASP A 194 9.77 61.34 21.15
C ASP A 194 9.79 60.41 19.92
N ARG A 195 10.25 59.17 20.11
CA ARG A 195 10.27 58.16 19.05
C ARG A 195 8.85 57.62 18.91
N VAL A 196 8.15 58.10 17.88
CA VAL A 196 7.03 57.38 17.26
C VAL A 196 7.60 56.35 16.29
#